data_AF-A0A3B8PQ69-F1
#
_entry.id   AF-A0A3B8PQ69-F1
#
_cell.length_a   1.000
_cell.length_b   1.000
_cell.length_c   1.000
_cell.angle_alpha   90.00
_cell.angle_beta   90.00
_cell.angle_gamma   90.00
#
_symmetry.space_group_name_H-M   'P 1'
#
loop_
_entity.id
_entity.type
_entity.pdbx_description
1 polymer ?
#
loop_
_entity_poly.entity_id
_entity_poly.type
_entity_poly.pdbx_seq_one_letter_code
_entity_poly.pdbx_strand_id
1 'polypeptide(L)'
;SADESADVKAVPVVLFILLVGATVVVVSSHVLIESVTVVALRLSVPQVVISATLVAFGTSLPELVVGMTAIRRGHPELLVGNVIGADVLNVLFVIGASAIASPLPIVDSAARIPEVFLYVHLPAMLAILVLFRLFIFRAVRKNTFERPMGLPLVLLYIVFVVISFAVGGNPAAVGTP
;
A
#
# COMPACT_ATOMS: atom_id res chain seq x y z
N SER A 1 -34.04 13.02 26.56
CA SER A 1 -33.56 12.20 27.68
C SER A 1 -33.42 10.73 27.33
N ALA A 2 -34.34 10.09 26.57
CA ALA A 2 -34.19 8.69 26.15
C ALA A 2 -33.13 8.47 25.05
N ASP A 3 -32.97 9.41 24.12
CA ASP A 3 -32.03 9.31 22.97
C ASP A 3 -30.56 9.40 23.40
N GLU A 4 -30.25 10.32 24.32
CA GLU A 4 -28.92 10.51 24.92
C GLU A 4 -28.46 9.29 25.76
N SER A 5 -29.40 8.54 26.34
CA SER A 5 -29.10 7.33 27.11
C SER A 5 -28.83 6.09 26.25
N ALA A 6 -29.30 6.08 25.00
CA ALA A 6 -28.99 5.04 24.02
C ALA A 6 -27.61 5.27 23.39
N ASP A 7 -27.27 6.54 23.14
CA ASP A 7 -25.98 6.95 22.59
C ASP A 7 -24.82 6.66 23.57
N VAL A 8 -24.98 6.97 24.86
CA VAL A 8 -23.97 6.67 25.89
C VAL A 8 -23.75 5.17 26.11
N LYS A 9 -24.78 4.32 25.89
CA LYS A 9 -24.62 2.85 25.92
C LYS A 9 -23.97 2.30 24.64
N ALA A 10 -24.04 3.02 23.53
CA ALA A 10 -23.33 2.66 22.30
C ALA A 10 -21.83 2.96 22.39
N VAL A 11 -21.42 4.01 23.10
CA VAL A 11 -19.99 4.37 23.29
C VAL A 11 -19.12 3.21 23.81
N PRO A 12 -19.45 2.51 24.91
CA PRO A 12 -18.63 1.40 25.39
C PRO A 12 -18.61 0.23 24.40
N VAL A 13 -19.69 0.01 23.63
CA VAL A 13 -19.73 -1.02 22.58
C VAL A 13 -18.80 -0.63 21.42
N VAL A 14 -18.83 0.63 20.98
CA VAL A 14 -17.94 1.15 19.94
C VAL A 14 -16.47 1.07 20.38
N LEU A 15 -16.18 1.48 21.63
CA LEU A 15 -14.84 1.40 22.18
C LEU A 15 -14.36 -0.05 22.28
N PHE A 16 -15.23 -0.97 22.67
CA PHE A 16 -14.92 -2.40 22.70
C PHE A 16 -14.61 -2.93 21.30
N ILE A 17 -15.44 -2.62 20.30
CA ILE A 17 -15.20 -3.03 18.91
C ILE A 17 -13.89 -2.46 18.39
N LEU A 18 -13.57 -1.20 18.72
CA LEU A 18 -12.32 -0.55 18.33
C LEU A 18 -11.11 -1.25 18.94
N LEU A 19 -11.15 -1.58 20.24
CA LEU A 19 -10.07 -2.29 20.93
C LEU A 19 -9.85 -3.70 20.37
N VAL A 20 -10.95 -4.43 20.11
CA VAL A 20 -10.88 -5.75 19.48
C VAL A 20 -10.31 -5.64 18.07
N GLY A 21 -10.79 -4.70 17.26
CA GLY A 21 -10.29 -4.45 15.91
C GLY A 21 -8.80 -4.10 15.89
N ALA A 22 -8.37 -3.19 16.76
CA ALA A 22 -6.96 -2.83 16.89
C ALA A 22 -6.08 -4.03 17.27
N THR A 23 -6.55 -4.86 18.22
CA THR A 23 -5.84 -6.07 18.64
C THR A 23 -5.73 -7.08 17.50
N VAL A 24 -6.82 -7.27 16.74
CA VAL A 24 -6.82 -8.14 15.56
C VAL A 24 -5.82 -7.64 14.52
N VAL A 25 -5.74 -6.32 14.27
CA VAL A 25 -4.76 -5.74 13.33
C VAL A 25 -3.33 -6.00 13.79
N VAL A 26 -3.03 -5.81 15.08
CA VAL A 26 -1.69 -6.07 15.64
C VAL A 26 -1.32 -7.54 15.52
N VAL A 27 -2.21 -8.46 15.90
CA VAL A 27 -1.94 -9.91 15.78
C VAL A 27 -1.77 -10.31 14.30
N SER A 28 -2.61 -9.77 13.42
CA SER A 28 -2.55 -10.07 11.98
C SER A 28 -1.26 -9.55 11.35
N SER A 29 -0.73 -8.40 11.78
CA SER A 29 0.53 -7.88 11.25
C SER A 29 1.71 -8.78 11.61
N HIS A 30 1.76 -9.34 12.82
CA HIS A 30 2.78 -10.30 13.22
C HIS A 30 2.74 -11.57 12.35
N VAL A 31 1.55 -12.17 12.19
CA VAL A 31 1.36 -13.38 11.36
C VAL A 31 1.71 -13.10 9.89
N LEU A 32 1.35 -11.91 9.39
CA LEU A 32 1.64 -11.49 8.02
C LEU A 32 3.15 -11.38 7.77
N ILE A 33 3.90 -10.75 8.68
CA ILE A 33 5.35 -10.60 8.55
C ILE A 33 6.04 -11.96 8.53
N GLU A 34 5.67 -12.88 9.42
CA GLU A 34 6.22 -14.25 9.42
C GLU A 34 5.93 -14.98 8.10
N SER A 35 4.68 -14.87 7.62
CA SER A 35 4.26 -15.48 6.35
C SER A 35 5.06 -14.93 5.16
N VAL A 36 5.28 -13.62 5.14
CA VAL A 36 6.04 -12.92 4.09
C VAL A 36 7.50 -13.40 4.07
N THR A 37 8.13 -13.60 5.23
CA THR A 37 9.49 -14.16 5.31
C THR A 37 9.54 -15.58 4.77
N VAL A 38 8.56 -16.44 5.10
CA VAL A 38 8.49 -17.81 4.57
C VAL A 38 8.29 -17.82 3.05
N VAL A 39 7.43 -16.96 2.52
CA VAL A 39 7.18 -16.84 1.07
C VAL A 39 8.43 -16.34 0.34
N ALA A 40 9.10 -15.32 0.87
CA ALA A 40 10.35 -14.80 0.31
C ALA A 40 11.43 -15.89 0.19
N LEU A 41 11.59 -16.71 1.24
CA LEU A 41 12.53 -17.83 1.25
C LEU A 41 12.16 -18.92 0.23
N ARG A 42 10.88 -19.27 0.12
CA ARG A 42 10.42 -20.32 -0.82
C ARG A 42 10.53 -19.90 -2.28
N LEU A 43 10.36 -18.62 -2.57
CA LEU A 43 10.45 -18.07 -3.93
C LEU A 43 11.87 -17.65 -4.30
N SER A 44 12.82 -17.68 -3.36
CA SER A 44 14.17 -17.13 -3.54
C SER A 44 14.13 -15.68 -4.04
N VAL A 45 13.28 -14.86 -3.42
CA VAL A 45 13.11 -13.44 -3.77
C VAL A 45 13.31 -12.60 -2.50
N PRO A 46 13.93 -11.40 -2.59
CA PRO A 46 14.05 -10.49 -1.47
C PRO A 46 12.72 -10.18 -0.79
N GLN A 47 12.70 -10.15 0.54
CA GLN A 47 11.50 -9.85 1.34
C GLN A 47 10.87 -8.51 0.93
N VAL A 48 11.68 -7.51 0.55
CA VAL A 48 11.21 -6.20 0.08
C VAL A 48 10.29 -6.30 -1.13
N VAL A 49 10.51 -7.25 -2.05
CA VAL A 49 9.64 -7.44 -3.23
C VAL A 49 8.28 -7.99 -2.81
N ILE A 50 8.24 -8.98 -1.92
CA ILE A 50 6.98 -9.55 -1.42
C ILE A 50 6.21 -8.48 -0.61
N SER A 51 6.90 -7.68 0.20
CA SER A 51 6.31 -6.58 0.94
C SER A 51 5.77 -5.48 0.00
N ALA A 52 6.52 -5.07 -1.01
CA ALA A 52 6.11 -4.04 -1.96
C ALA A 52 5.00 -4.48 -2.92
N THR A 53 4.70 -5.78 -2.99
CA THR A 53 3.68 -6.33 -3.89
C THR A 53 2.50 -6.92 -3.11
N LEU A 54 2.69 -8.09 -2.50
CA LEU A 54 1.62 -8.84 -1.85
C LEU A 54 1.09 -8.12 -0.61
N VAL A 55 1.98 -7.63 0.26
CA VAL A 55 1.59 -6.92 1.48
C VAL A 55 0.92 -5.60 1.12
N ALA A 56 1.58 -4.78 0.28
CA ALA A 56 1.04 -3.49 -0.16
C ALA A 56 -0.31 -3.62 -0.88
N PHE A 57 -0.50 -4.66 -1.70
CA PHE A 57 -1.78 -4.96 -2.32
C PHE A 57 -2.83 -5.33 -1.26
N GLY A 58 -2.50 -6.24 -0.35
CA GLY A 58 -3.38 -6.68 0.72
C GLY A 58 -3.87 -5.55 1.62
N THR A 59 -2.99 -4.61 1.97
CA THR A 59 -3.37 -3.44 2.78
C THR A 59 -4.23 -2.44 2.03
N SER A 60 -4.19 -2.43 0.69
CA SER A 60 -4.94 -1.50 -0.17
C SER A 60 -6.31 -2.05 -0.64
N LEU A 61 -6.59 -3.33 -0.36
CA LEU A 61 -7.86 -3.99 -0.71
C LEU A 61 -9.07 -3.33 -0.03
N PRO A 62 -9.04 -2.98 1.27
CA PRO A 62 -10.16 -2.30 1.91
C PRO A 62 -10.51 -0.97 1.22
N GLU A 63 -9.50 -0.17 0.88
CA GLU A 63 -9.64 1.11 0.18
C GLU A 63 -10.22 0.92 -1.21
N LEU A 64 -9.80 -0.12 -1.93
CA LEU A 64 -10.37 -0.48 -3.22
C LEU A 64 -11.86 -0.82 -3.08
N VAL A 65 -12.25 -1.59 -2.07
CA VAL A 65 -13.65 -1.96 -1.81
C VAL A 65 -14.49 -0.75 -1.43
N VAL A 66 -14.00 0.10 -0.53
CA VAL A 66 -14.65 1.36 -0.12
C VAL A 66 -14.82 2.28 -1.34
N GLY A 67 -13.76 2.43 -2.13
CA GLY A 67 -13.74 3.25 -3.34
C GLY A 67 -14.74 2.78 -4.39
N MET A 68 -14.79 1.48 -4.68
CA MET A 68 -15.78 0.90 -5.59
C MET A 68 -17.21 1.09 -5.09
N THR A 69 -17.42 1.00 -3.77
CA THR A 69 -18.72 1.23 -3.15
C THR A 69 -19.15 2.70 -3.25
N ALA A 70 -18.21 3.64 -3.04
CA ALA A 70 -18.44 5.07 -3.21
C ALA A 70 -18.81 5.44 -4.65
N ILE A 71 -18.08 4.91 -5.64
CA ILE A 71 -18.42 5.09 -7.07
C ILE A 71 -19.85 4.58 -7.35
N ARG A 72 -20.17 3.36 -6.90
CA ARG A 72 -21.51 2.76 -7.10
C ARG A 72 -22.64 3.57 -6.47
N ARG A 73 -22.34 4.32 -5.41
CA ARG A 73 -23.28 5.21 -4.71
C ARG A 73 -23.36 6.62 -5.32
N GLY A 74 -22.63 6.88 -6.41
CA GLY A 74 -22.65 8.18 -7.08
C GLY A 74 -21.74 9.23 -6.45
N HIS A 75 -20.75 8.81 -5.64
CA HIS A 75 -19.82 9.71 -4.94
C HIS A 75 -18.35 9.42 -5.30
N PRO A 76 -17.94 9.59 -6.58
CA PRO A 76 -16.57 9.33 -7.02
C PRO A 76 -15.53 10.25 -6.35
N GLU A 77 -15.91 11.45 -5.91
CA GLU A 77 -15.06 12.38 -5.17
C GLU A 77 -14.56 11.81 -3.85
N LEU A 78 -15.35 10.96 -3.18
CA LEU A 78 -14.96 10.30 -1.92
C LEU A 78 -13.85 9.28 -2.15
N LEU A 79 -13.86 8.57 -3.28
CA LEU A 79 -12.77 7.66 -3.64
C LEU A 79 -11.46 8.43 -3.80
N VAL A 80 -11.47 9.55 -4.54
CA VAL A 80 -10.26 10.34 -4.79
C VAL A 80 -9.69 10.89 -3.49
N GLY A 81 -10.56 11.43 -2.62
CA GLY A 81 -10.16 11.90 -1.30
C GLY A 81 -9.57 10.79 -0.42
N ASN A 82 -10.18 9.60 -0.42
CA ASN A 82 -9.70 8.44 0.33
C ASN A 82 -8.31 7.99 -0.12
N VAL A 83 -8.09 7.82 -1.43
CA VAL A 83 -6.80 7.37 -1.97
C VAL A 83 -5.70 8.39 -1.67
N ILE A 84 -5.92 9.67 -1.98
CA ILE A 84 -4.92 10.72 -1.74
C ILE A 84 -4.64 10.85 -0.24
N GLY A 85 -5.67 10.81 0.61
CA GLY A 85 -5.52 10.90 2.06
C GLY A 85 -4.71 9.74 2.63
N ALA A 86 -4.98 8.50 2.19
CA ALA A 86 -4.25 7.31 2.62
C ALA A 86 -2.77 7.37 2.22
N ASP A 87 -2.46 7.79 0.99
CA ASP A 87 -1.07 7.93 0.53
C ASP A 87 -0.31 9.00 1.32
N VAL A 88 -0.94 10.15 1.59
CA VAL A 88 -0.36 11.23 2.40
C VAL A 88 -0.13 10.75 3.84
N LEU A 89 -1.08 10.04 4.44
CA LEU A 89 -0.96 9.48 5.79
C LEU A 89 0.17 8.44 5.85
N ASN A 90 0.29 7.57 4.85
CA ASN A 90 1.34 6.55 4.82
C ASN A 90 2.73 7.19 4.73
N VAL A 91 2.91 8.20 3.87
CA VAL A 91 4.22 8.85 3.69
C VAL A 91 4.60 9.73 4.88
N LEU A 92 3.66 10.51 5.43
CA LEU A 92 3.98 11.47 6.48
C LEU A 92 3.91 10.84 7.88
N PHE A 93 2.82 10.13 8.17
CA PHE A 93 2.56 9.60 9.51
C PHE A 93 3.17 8.22 9.69
N VAL A 94 2.90 7.25 8.80
CA VAL A 94 3.38 5.87 9.01
C VAL A 94 4.90 5.80 8.91
N ILE A 95 5.52 6.35 7.86
CA ILE A 95 6.99 6.38 7.74
C ILE A 95 7.59 7.25 8.85
N GLY A 96 7.03 8.43 9.12
CA GLY A 96 7.54 9.35 10.15
C GLY A 96 7.51 8.74 11.56
N ALA A 97 6.38 8.15 11.96
CA ALA A 97 6.23 7.47 13.24
C ALA A 97 7.12 6.23 13.33
N SER A 98 7.25 5.46 12.25
CA SER A 98 8.14 4.28 12.22
C SER A 98 9.61 4.68 12.39
N ALA A 99 10.04 5.78 11.75
CA ALA A 99 11.41 6.30 11.89
C ALA A 99 11.72 6.85 13.29
N ILE A 100 10.71 7.39 13.99
CA ILE A 100 10.83 7.77 15.41
C ILE A 100 10.94 6.52 16.29
N ALA A 101 10.15 5.49 16.00
CA ALA A 101 10.13 4.25 16.79
C ALA A 101 11.42 3.45 16.65
N SER A 102 12.01 3.38 15.45
CA SER A 102 13.28 2.70 15.19
C SER A 102 13.94 3.29 13.93
N PRO A 103 15.29 3.40 13.89
CA PRO A 103 16.00 3.71 12.65
C PRO A 103 15.55 2.75 11.53
N LEU A 104 15.05 3.32 10.43
CA LEU A 104 14.64 2.56 9.25
C LEU A 104 15.88 2.29 8.40
N PRO A 105 16.30 1.02 8.23
CA PRO A 105 17.42 0.71 7.35
C PRO A 105 16.99 0.96 5.90
N ILE A 106 17.36 2.12 5.35
CA ILE A 106 17.18 2.43 3.92
C ILE A 106 18.28 1.72 3.10
N VAL A 107 19.46 1.55 3.70
CA VAL A 107 20.63 0.89 3.12
C VAL A 107 21.27 0.07 4.25
N ASP A 108 21.03 -1.24 4.26
CA ASP A 108 21.86 -2.13 5.06
C ASP A 108 23.21 -2.28 4.33
N SER A 109 24.32 -1.98 5.00
CA SER A 109 25.65 -2.09 4.39
C SER A 109 26.07 -3.55 4.20
N ALA A 110 25.41 -4.49 4.90
CA ALA A 110 25.69 -5.93 4.81
C ALA A 110 24.80 -6.66 3.78
N ALA A 111 23.61 -6.15 3.49
CA ALA A 111 22.72 -6.71 2.49
C ALA A 111 22.72 -5.84 1.24
N ARG A 112 23.04 -6.41 0.07
CA ARG A 112 23.00 -5.75 -1.25
C ARG A 112 21.55 -5.38 -1.67
N ILE A 113 20.96 -4.45 -0.94
CA ILE A 113 19.70 -3.74 -1.22
C ILE A 113 19.78 -2.77 -2.44
N PRO A 114 20.93 -2.30 -2.98
CA PRO A 114 20.92 -1.21 -3.96
C PRO A 114 20.14 -1.50 -5.25
N GLU A 115 20.15 -2.74 -5.76
CA GLU A 115 19.74 -2.95 -7.15
C GLU A 115 18.22 -2.91 -7.36
N VAL A 116 17.45 -3.69 -6.60
CA VAL A 116 16.00 -3.78 -6.83
C VAL A 116 15.28 -2.48 -6.42
N PHE A 117 15.69 -1.86 -5.32
CA PHE A 117 15.06 -0.63 -4.87
C PHE A 117 15.42 0.56 -5.78
N LEU A 118 16.71 0.78 -6.07
CA LEU A 118 17.13 1.94 -6.87
C LEU A 118 16.86 1.80 -8.36
N TYR A 119 16.94 0.59 -8.93
CA TYR A 119 16.76 0.40 -10.38
C TYR A 119 15.34 -0.04 -10.77
N VAL A 120 14.57 -0.61 -9.85
CA VAL A 120 13.18 -1.03 -10.14
C VAL A 120 12.17 -0.15 -9.43
N HIS A 121 12.23 -0.03 -8.10
CA HIS A 121 11.18 0.66 -7.32
C HIS A 121 11.19 2.17 -7.55
N LEU A 122 12.36 2.82 -7.51
CA LEU A 122 12.46 4.27 -7.64
C LEU A 122 12.06 4.76 -9.05
N PRO A 123 12.52 4.15 -10.16
CA PRO A 123 12.06 4.53 -11.50
C PRO A 123 10.58 4.23 -11.72
N ALA A 124 10.07 3.11 -11.19
CA ALA A 124 8.65 2.80 -11.27
C ALA A 124 7.79 3.83 -10.53
N MET A 125 8.17 4.22 -9.31
CA MET A 125 7.48 5.25 -8.53
C MET A 125 7.45 6.58 -9.30
N LEU A 126 8.58 6.98 -9.89
CA LEU A 126 8.66 8.22 -10.67
C LEU A 126 7.83 8.15 -11.95
N ALA A 127 7.84 7.00 -12.65
CA ALA A 127 7.01 6.77 -13.83
C ALA A 127 5.51 6.84 -13.50
N ILE A 128 5.08 6.17 -12.41
CA ILE A 128 3.70 6.22 -11.92
C ILE A 128 3.31 7.66 -11.59
N LEU A 129 4.16 8.41 -10.87
CA LEU A 129 3.89 9.79 -10.49
C LEU A 129 3.73 10.71 -11.71
N VAL A 130 4.62 10.60 -12.70
CA VAL A 130 4.56 11.39 -13.94
C VAL A 130 3.29 11.07 -14.71
N LEU A 131 2.98 9.78 -14.87
CA LEU A 131 1.81 9.31 -15.61
C LEU A 131 0.51 9.73 -14.92
N PHE A 132 0.44 9.59 -13.60
CA PHE A 132 -0.68 10.05 -12.78
C PHE A 132 -0.85 11.58 -12.87
N ARG A 133 0.24 12.35 -12.82
CA ARG A 133 0.22 13.82 -13.01
C ARG A 133 -0.33 14.20 -14.39
N LEU A 134 0.10 13.52 -15.45
CA LEU A 134 -0.40 13.76 -16.81
C LEU A 134 -1.89 13.45 -16.92
N PHE A 135 -2.35 12.38 -16.27
CA PHE A 135 -3.77 12.00 -16.27
C PHE A 135 -4.63 12.96 -15.48
N ILE A 136 -4.19 13.39 -14.29
CA ILE A 136 -4.88 14.45 -13.53
C ILE A 136 -4.97 15.72 -14.36
N PHE A 137 -3.87 16.16 -14.99
CA PHE A 137 -3.89 17.36 -15.83
C PHE A 137 -4.88 17.24 -16.99
N ARG A 138 -4.98 16.06 -17.61
CA ARG A 138 -5.96 15.77 -18.67
C ARG A 138 -7.39 15.72 -18.11
N ALA A 139 -7.59 15.08 -16.98
CA ALA A 139 -8.89 14.90 -16.33
C ALA A 139 -9.47 16.24 -15.87
N VAL A 140 -8.65 17.13 -15.31
CA VAL A 140 -9.04 18.50 -14.92
C VAL A 140 -9.50 19.30 -16.15
N ARG A 141 -8.84 19.17 -17.31
CA ARG A 141 -9.29 19.85 -18.53
C ARG A 141 -10.62 19.31 -19.09
N LYS A 142 -10.92 18.04 -18.87
CA LYS A 142 -12.12 17.37 -19.41
C LYS A 142 -13.25 17.19 -18.38
N ASN A 143 -13.05 17.61 -17.13
CA ASN A 143 -13.96 17.39 -15.98
C ASN A 143 -14.38 15.92 -15.79
N THR A 144 -13.63 14.94 -16.29
CA THR A 144 -14.00 13.52 -16.17
C THR A 144 -12.76 12.62 -16.22
N PHE A 145 -12.71 11.66 -15.30
CA PHE A 145 -11.79 10.52 -15.37
C PHE A 145 -12.38 9.44 -16.28
N GLU A 146 -11.83 9.31 -17.49
CA GLU A 146 -12.30 8.33 -18.47
C GLU A 146 -11.70 6.94 -18.14
N ARG A 147 -12.49 5.87 -18.30
CA ARG A 147 -12.06 4.45 -18.15
C ARG A 147 -10.70 4.11 -18.79
N PRO A 148 -10.34 4.57 -20.01
CA PRO A 148 -9.04 4.29 -20.60
C PRO A 148 -7.84 4.88 -19.84
N MET A 149 -8.04 5.83 -18.92
CA MET A 149 -6.96 6.36 -18.08
C MET A 149 -6.52 5.36 -17.00
N GLY A 150 -7.38 4.42 -16.61
CA GLY A 150 -7.02 3.39 -15.62
C GLY A 150 -6.15 2.28 -16.19
N LEU A 151 -6.33 1.93 -17.47
CA LEU A 151 -5.65 0.78 -18.08
C LEU A 151 -4.10 0.92 -18.08
N PRO A 152 -3.51 2.06 -18.45
CA PRO A 152 -2.05 2.24 -18.39
C PRO A 152 -1.48 2.13 -16.97
N LEU A 153 -2.23 2.58 -15.94
CA LEU A 153 -1.80 2.48 -14.54
C LEU A 153 -1.78 1.02 -14.07
N VAL A 154 -2.83 0.26 -14.40
CA VAL A 154 -2.90 -1.17 -14.07
C VAL A 154 -1.83 -1.97 -14.81
N LEU A 155 -1.62 -1.69 -16.11
CA LEU A 155 -0.56 -2.33 -16.88
C LEU A 155 0.83 -2.02 -16.30
N LEU A 156 1.09 -0.76 -15.94
CA LEU A 156 2.34 -0.36 -15.32
C LEU A 156 2.57 -1.07 -13.97
N TYR A 157 1.52 -1.22 -13.15
CA TYR A 157 1.59 -2.00 -11.92
C TYR A 157 1.92 -3.48 -12.17
N ILE A 158 1.26 -4.12 -13.15
CA ILE A 158 1.55 -5.52 -13.52
C ILE A 158 3.01 -5.65 -14.00
N VAL A 159 3.47 -4.75 -14.87
CA VAL A 159 4.86 -4.73 -15.36
C VAL A 159 5.84 -4.55 -14.20
N PHE A 160 5.56 -3.62 -13.28
CA PHE A 160 6.36 -3.41 -12.08
C PHE A 160 6.47 -4.67 -11.22
N VAL A 161 5.36 -5.38 -10.99
CA VAL A 161 5.35 -6.65 -10.23
C VAL A 161 6.21 -7.68 -10.95
N VAL A 162 5.99 -7.91 -12.24
CA VAL A 162 6.73 -8.92 -13.03
C VAL A 162 8.24 -8.62 -13.02
N ILE A 163 8.64 -7.37 -13.25
CA ILE A 163 10.06 -6.98 -13.22
C ILE A 163 10.64 -7.15 -11.82
N SER A 164 9.90 -6.76 -10.78
CA SER A 164 10.37 -6.90 -9.38
C SER A 164 10.61 -8.36 -9.00
N PHE A 165 9.75 -9.27 -9.43
CA PHE A 165 9.94 -10.70 -9.23
C PHE A 165 11.05 -11.29 -10.11
N ALA A 166 11.20 -10.84 -11.37
CA ALA A 166 12.24 -11.33 -12.27
C ALA A 166 13.66 -10.90 -11.83
N VAL A 167 13.81 -9.63 -11.43
CA VAL A 167 15.09 -9.10 -10.91
C VAL A 167 15.35 -9.63 -9.51
N GLY A 168 14.32 -9.70 -8.67
CA GLY A 168 14.43 -10.23 -7.31
C GLY A 168 14.71 -11.74 -7.26
N GLY A 169 14.20 -12.54 -8.19
CA GLY A 169 14.43 -13.98 -8.27
C GLY A 169 15.74 -14.38 -8.94
N ASN A 170 16.54 -13.42 -9.43
CA ASN A 170 17.82 -13.71 -10.04
C ASN A 170 18.84 -14.12 -8.96
N PRO A 171 19.44 -15.33 -9.02
CA PRO A 171 20.44 -15.78 -8.05
C PRO A 171 21.73 -14.93 -8.03
N ALA A 172 21.94 -14.03 -8.99
CA ALA A 172 22.99 -13.01 -8.90
C ALA A 172 22.63 -11.81 -8.00
N ALA A 173 21.33 -11.52 -7.84
CA ALA A 173 20.79 -10.46 -6.97
C ALA A 173 20.52 -10.97 -5.55
N VAL A 174 20.18 -12.25 -5.42
CA VAL A 174 20.12 -12.96 -4.13
C VAL A 174 21.50 -13.55 -3.89
N GLY A 175 22.36 -12.80 -3.19
CA GLY A 175 23.67 -13.31 -2.79
C GLY A 175 23.51 -14.70 -2.15
N THR A 176 23.96 -15.73 -2.85
CA THR A 176 24.20 -17.02 -2.22
C THR A 176 25.23 -16.79 -1.12
N PRO A 177 25.13 -17.50 0.02
CA PRO A 177 26.16 -17.43 1.05
C PRO A 177 27.56 -17.72 0.49
#